data_AF-A0A3B1IL13-F1
#
_entry.id   AF-A0A3B1IL13-F1
#
_cell.length_a   1.000
_cell.length_b   1.000
_cell.length_c   1.000
_cell.angle_alpha   90.00
_cell.angle_beta   90.00
_cell.angle_gamma   90.00
#
_symmetry.space_group_name_H-M   'P 1'
#
loop_
_entity.id
_entity.type
_entity.pdbx_description
1 polymer ?
#
loop_
_entity_poly.entity_id
_entity_poly.type
_entity_poly.pdbx_seq_one_letter_code
_entity_poly.pdbx_strand_id
1 'polypeptide(L)'
;HHARHLEEGSLRSIVWKGYKSHFQSFGNLSKPTSVSHCPQMTQTPVKQHHAPKIRYTKQLSGGMKISVWKDDLTTHKVDAVVNTANEQLQHGGLALALSRAGGPEIQQMSDHYIQTNRRVHTGDAIVTTAGKLPCKMIIHAVGPPVPKNPSAKDVSAAKPFLESVIWKILTLAQYNNLQSVAIPAISSGLYNFPRHICADIIVNTVKSFSDKQHPQSTSLEVRLVNNDDPSVREMLRACQQLLGPSGTMQKQTIVSTKSA
;
A
#
# COMPACT_ATOMS: atom_id res chain seq x y z
N HIS A 1 -29.36 9.50 -24.30
CA HIS A 1 -29.52 8.47 -23.25
C HIS A 1 -29.05 7.08 -23.71
N HIS A 2 -27.94 6.95 -24.46
CA HIS A 2 -27.49 5.66 -25.02
C HIS A 2 -25.98 5.63 -25.39
N ALA A 3 -25.08 6.05 -24.47
CA ALA A 3 -23.63 5.98 -24.73
C ALA A 3 -22.77 5.93 -23.44
N ARG A 4 -23.20 5.22 -22.39
CA ARG A 4 -22.42 5.07 -21.13
C ARG A 4 -22.33 3.65 -20.59
N HIS A 5 -22.69 2.62 -21.37
CA HIS A 5 -22.77 1.24 -20.86
C HIS A 5 -21.78 0.24 -21.50
N LEU A 6 -20.79 0.68 -22.29
CA LEU A 6 -19.89 -0.25 -22.97
C LEU A 6 -18.44 -0.32 -22.43
N GLU A 7 -18.03 0.54 -21.49
CA GLU A 7 -16.67 0.45 -20.90
C GLU A 7 -16.58 -0.30 -19.57
N GLU A 8 -17.68 -0.40 -18.80
CA GLU A 8 -17.67 -1.08 -17.48
C GLU A 8 -17.58 -2.62 -17.58
N GLY A 9 -17.91 -3.19 -18.75
CA GLY A 9 -17.86 -4.64 -18.98
C GLY A 9 -16.46 -5.20 -19.28
N SER A 10 -15.54 -4.36 -19.77
CA SER A 10 -14.21 -4.81 -20.21
C SER A 10 -13.25 -5.08 -19.02
N LEU A 11 -13.31 -4.23 -17.98
CA LEU A 11 -12.47 -4.35 -16.79
C LEU A 11 -12.83 -5.55 -15.89
N ARG A 12 -14.10 -5.98 -15.88
CA ARG A 12 -14.54 -7.19 -15.17
C ARG A 12 -14.04 -8.49 -15.83
N SER A 13 -13.78 -8.48 -17.14
CA SER A 13 -13.40 -9.67 -17.91
C SER A 13 -11.89 -9.97 -17.83
N ILE A 14 -11.05 -8.94 -17.78
CA ILE A 14 -9.59 -9.10 -17.92
C ILE A 14 -8.92 -9.49 -16.60
N VAL A 15 -9.47 -9.07 -15.44
CA VAL A 15 -8.86 -9.36 -14.13
C VAL A 15 -9.34 -10.69 -13.53
N TRP A 16 -10.51 -11.21 -13.93
CA TRP A 16 -11.12 -12.39 -13.28
C TRP A 16 -10.97 -13.71 -14.05
N LYS A 17 -10.76 -13.69 -15.38
CA LYS A 17 -10.71 -14.93 -16.20
C LYS A 17 -9.47 -15.81 -15.95
N GLY A 18 -8.47 -15.34 -15.21
CA GLY A 18 -7.28 -16.14 -14.87
C GLY A 18 -7.36 -16.94 -13.57
N TYR A 19 -8.39 -16.76 -12.74
CA TYR A 19 -8.28 -17.10 -11.31
C TYR A 19 -9.01 -18.37 -10.85
N LYS A 20 -9.51 -19.23 -11.75
CA LYS A 20 -10.34 -20.40 -11.36
C LYS A 20 -9.95 -21.78 -11.89
N SER A 21 -8.82 -21.94 -12.58
CA SER A 21 -8.52 -23.21 -13.27
C SER A 21 -7.26 -23.98 -12.84
N HIS A 22 -6.49 -23.61 -11.82
CA HIS A 22 -5.33 -24.43 -11.43
C HIS A 22 -5.09 -24.47 -9.92
N PHE A 23 -5.84 -25.33 -9.22
CA PHE A 23 -5.41 -25.87 -7.93
C PHE A 23 -5.88 -27.31 -7.76
N GLN A 24 -5.48 -28.18 -8.70
CA GLN A 24 -5.51 -29.63 -8.54
C GLN A 24 -4.29 -30.23 -9.26
N SER A 25 -3.14 -30.27 -8.59
CA SER A 25 -2.10 -31.29 -8.79
C SER A 25 -0.99 -31.11 -7.75
N PHE A 26 -1.18 -31.69 -6.56
CA PHE A 26 -0.07 -31.99 -5.66
C PHE A 26 0.31 -33.45 -5.89
N GLY A 27 1.33 -33.65 -6.72
CA GLY A 27 1.98 -34.95 -6.93
C GLY A 27 3.19 -35.09 -6.00
N ASN A 28 3.19 -36.20 -5.26
CA ASN A 28 4.22 -36.69 -4.35
C ASN A 28 5.67 -36.44 -4.83
N LEU A 29 6.53 -35.92 -3.94
CA LEU A 29 7.98 -36.06 -4.08
C LEU A 29 8.58 -36.58 -2.77
N SER A 30 9.34 -37.67 -2.92
CA SER A 30 9.99 -38.49 -1.91
C SER A 30 11.14 -37.77 -1.17
N LYS A 31 11.31 -38.13 0.11
CA LYS A 31 12.35 -37.65 1.02
C LYS A 31 13.76 -38.12 0.58
N PRO A 32 14.80 -37.28 0.72
CA PRO A 32 16.15 -37.74 0.91
C PRO A 32 16.61 -37.59 2.38
N THR A 33 17.16 -38.70 2.90
CA THR A 33 17.94 -38.81 4.13
C THR A 33 19.39 -38.38 3.90
N SER A 34 19.88 -37.43 4.69
CA SER A 34 21.23 -37.46 5.28
C SER A 34 21.43 -36.22 6.17
N VAL A 35 21.82 -36.47 7.42
CA VAL A 35 22.08 -35.44 8.43
C VAL A 35 23.54 -34.99 8.28
N SER A 36 23.77 -33.76 7.83
CA SER A 36 25.09 -33.14 7.80
C SER A 36 25.06 -31.83 8.60
N HIS A 37 26.00 -31.73 9.53
CA HIS A 37 26.15 -30.69 10.55
C HIS A 37 25.94 -29.26 10.02
N CYS A 38 24.97 -28.54 10.59
CA CYS A 38 24.76 -27.11 10.38
C CYS A 38 25.79 -26.30 11.21
N PRO A 39 26.56 -25.39 10.60
CA PRO A 39 27.28 -24.36 11.34
C PRO A 39 26.28 -23.42 12.04
N GLN A 40 26.57 -23.04 13.28
CA GLN A 40 25.75 -22.12 14.06
C GLN A 40 25.53 -20.81 13.29
N MET A 41 24.27 -20.56 12.91
CA MET A 41 23.85 -19.27 12.38
C MET A 41 24.00 -18.22 13.48
N THR A 42 24.89 -17.27 13.24
CA THR A 42 24.96 -16.03 13.99
C THR A 42 23.59 -15.35 13.94
N GLN A 43 22.97 -15.17 15.10
CA GLN A 43 21.66 -14.55 15.23
C GLN A 43 21.73 -13.12 14.68
N THR A 44 21.09 -12.88 13.54
CA THR A 44 20.84 -11.52 13.07
C THR A 44 19.97 -10.79 14.11
N PRO A 45 20.29 -9.55 14.49
CA PRO A 45 19.54 -8.84 15.53
C PRO A 45 18.06 -8.74 15.15
N VAL A 46 17.20 -9.22 16.05
CA VAL A 46 15.73 -9.12 15.94
C VAL A 46 15.36 -7.65 15.84
N LYS A 47 14.74 -7.24 14.73
CA LYS A 47 14.18 -5.88 14.61
C LYS A 47 13.17 -5.68 15.73
N GLN A 48 13.42 -4.72 16.61
CA GLN A 48 12.50 -4.36 17.69
C GLN A 48 11.18 -3.85 17.09
N HIS A 49 10.15 -4.70 17.12
CA HIS A 49 8.80 -4.34 16.74
C HIS A 49 8.21 -3.42 17.82
N HIS A 50 8.16 -2.13 17.51
CA HIS A 50 7.44 -1.16 18.34
C HIS A 50 5.94 -1.26 18.02
N ALA A 51 5.09 -1.15 19.05
CA ALA A 51 3.65 -1.18 18.86
C ALA A 51 3.19 -0.04 17.91
N PRO A 52 2.17 -0.30 17.06
CA PRO A 52 1.65 0.69 16.13
C PRO A 52 1.18 1.94 16.87
N LYS A 53 1.65 3.12 16.44
CA LYS A 53 1.31 4.40 17.08
C LYS A 53 0.60 5.34 16.12
N ILE A 54 -0.67 5.62 16.43
CA ILE A 54 -1.46 6.64 15.73
C ILE A 54 -0.95 8.04 16.12
N ARG A 55 -0.74 8.89 15.12
CA ARG A 55 -0.27 10.28 15.29
C ARG A 55 -1.31 11.31 14.91
N TYR A 56 -2.28 10.94 14.08
CA TYR A 56 -3.33 11.81 13.57
C TYR A 56 -4.53 10.98 13.11
N THR A 57 -5.73 11.51 13.26
CA THR A 57 -6.95 10.94 12.64
C THR A 57 -7.94 12.04 12.29
N LYS A 58 -8.64 11.92 11.16
CA LYS A 58 -9.65 12.88 10.72
C LYS A 58 -10.72 12.21 9.86
N GLN A 59 -11.98 12.55 10.13
CA GLN A 59 -13.08 12.26 9.22
C GLN A 59 -13.06 13.27 8.06
N LEU A 60 -13.17 12.75 6.85
CA LEU A 60 -13.28 13.53 5.63
C LEU A 60 -14.74 13.55 5.15
N SER A 61 -15.00 14.37 4.14
CA SER A 61 -16.23 14.34 3.34
C SER A 61 -16.47 12.94 2.74
N GLY A 62 -17.69 12.63 2.32
CA GLY A 62 -17.98 11.34 1.67
C GLY A 62 -17.94 10.11 2.57
N GLY A 63 -17.70 10.25 3.88
CA GLY A 63 -17.66 9.16 4.86
C GLY A 63 -16.29 8.52 5.07
N MET A 64 -15.25 8.98 4.35
CA MET A 64 -13.90 8.45 4.49
C MET A 64 -13.21 8.92 5.77
N LYS A 65 -12.21 8.16 6.19
CA LYS A 65 -11.31 8.51 7.30
C LYS A 65 -9.87 8.51 6.82
N ILE A 66 -9.07 9.47 7.29
CA ILE A 66 -7.62 9.46 7.09
C ILE A 66 -6.89 9.49 8.43
N SER A 67 -5.80 8.74 8.53
CA SER A 67 -4.98 8.67 9.75
C SER A 67 -3.49 8.54 9.43
N VAL A 68 -2.63 8.98 10.35
CA VAL A 68 -1.17 8.85 10.24
C VAL A 68 -0.66 7.88 11.31
N TRP A 69 0.16 6.91 10.90
CA TRP A 69 0.67 5.84 11.74
C TRP A 69 2.19 5.74 11.65
N LYS A 70 2.82 5.60 12.82
CA LYS A 70 4.18 5.09 12.95
C LYS A 70 4.08 3.58 13.15
N ASP A 71 4.35 2.81 12.10
CA ASP A 71 4.29 1.34 12.12
C ASP A 71 5.03 0.73 10.92
N ASP A 72 5.23 -0.59 10.94
CA ASP A 72 5.76 -1.38 9.84
C ASP A 72 4.64 -2.01 9.00
N LEU A 73 4.62 -1.68 7.70
CA LEU A 73 3.65 -2.21 6.74
C LEU A 73 3.68 -3.74 6.62
N THR A 74 4.79 -4.40 6.93
CA THR A 74 4.89 -5.87 6.89
C THR A 74 4.05 -6.56 7.97
N THR A 75 3.73 -5.84 9.05
CA THR A 75 2.93 -6.34 10.19
C THR A 75 1.63 -5.57 10.41
N HIS A 76 1.40 -4.49 9.67
CA HIS A 76 0.24 -3.62 9.86
C HIS A 76 -1.05 -4.32 9.42
N LYS A 77 -1.99 -4.50 10.36
CA LYS A 77 -3.30 -5.14 10.09
C LYS A 77 -4.25 -4.17 9.40
N VAL A 78 -4.54 -4.45 8.14
CA VAL A 78 -5.37 -3.61 7.25
C VAL A 78 -5.94 -4.48 6.13
N ASP A 79 -6.97 -4.01 5.42
CA ASP A 79 -7.53 -4.77 4.30
C ASP A 79 -6.56 -4.87 3.11
N ALA A 80 -5.84 -3.79 2.78
CA ALA A 80 -4.74 -3.83 1.83
C ALA A 80 -3.55 -2.97 2.23
N VAL A 81 -2.36 -3.43 1.88
CA VAL A 81 -1.13 -2.62 1.95
C VAL A 81 -0.72 -2.19 0.55
N VAL A 82 -0.22 -0.96 0.44
CA VAL A 82 0.35 -0.47 -0.82
C VAL A 82 1.85 -0.77 -0.86
N ASN A 83 2.25 -1.49 -1.89
CA ASN A 83 3.63 -1.70 -2.25
C ASN A 83 4.09 -0.57 -3.20
N THR A 84 5.21 0.08 -2.88
CA THR A 84 5.86 1.04 -3.79
C THR A 84 6.72 0.28 -4.82
N ALA A 85 6.17 0.06 -6.01
CA ALA A 85 6.76 -0.79 -7.04
C ALA A 85 7.44 0.00 -8.16
N ASN A 86 8.26 -0.70 -8.95
CA ASN A 86 8.73 -0.24 -10.26
C ASN A 86 7.89 -0.84 -11.39
N GLU A 87 8.11 -0.35 -12.62
CA GLU A 87 7.31 -0.77 -13.80
C GLU A 87 7.40 -2.28 -14.09
N GLN A 88 8.45 -2.95 -13.59
CA GLN A 88 8.71 -4.38 -13.77
C GLN A 88 8.30 -5.22 -12.54
N LEU A 89 7.66 -4.59 -11.54
CA LEU A 89 7.30 -5.19 -10.27
C LEU A 89 8.46 -5.98 -9.61
N GLN A 90 9.70 -5.51 -9.80
CA GLN A 90 10.89 -6.10 -9.19
C GLN A 90 11.14 -5.46 -7.83
N HIS A 91 11.12 -6.27 -6.77
CA HIS A 91 10.97 -5.75 -5.42
C HIS A 91 12.30 -5.31 -4.78
N GLY A 92 12.44 -4.00 -4.55
CA GLY A 92 13.52 -3.38 -3.76
C GLY A 92 12.98 -2.56 -2.59
N GLY A 93 13.83 -2.16 -1.63
CA GLY A 93 13.42 -1.31 -0.50
C GLY A 93 12.22 -1.87 0.28
N LEU A 94 11.15 -1.08 0.40
CA LEU A 94 9.89 -1.51 1.03
C LEU A 94 9.25 -2.71 0.31
N ALA A 95 9.29 -2.74 -1.03
CA ALA A 95 8.73 -3.85 -1.80
C ALA A 95 9.39 -5.17 -1.46
N LEU A 96 10.73 -5.15 -1.26
CA LEU A 96 11.48 -6.33 -0.86
C LEU A 96 11.10 -6.77 0.56
N ALA A 97 10.87 -5.84 1.47
CA ALA A 97 10.42 -6.15 2.83
C ALA A 97 9.04 -6.82 2.83
N LEU A 98 8.09 -6.29 2.05
CA LEU A 98 6.75 -6.88 1.87
C LEU A 98 6.85 -8.28 1.25
N SER A 99 7.63 -8.44 0.18
CA SER A 99 7.87 -9.74 -0.47
C SER A 99 8.45 -10.77 0.48
N ARG A 100 9.47 -10.41 1.28
CA ARG A 100 10.05 -11.31 2.28
C ARG A 100 9.04 -11.72 3.36
N ALA A 101 8.22 -10.78 3.84
CA ALA A 101 7.25 -11.04 4.88
C ALA A 101 6.04 -11.87 4.39
N GLY A 102 5.54 -11.58 3.18
CA GLY A 102 4.43 -12.34 2.59
C GLY A 102 4.85 -13.63 1.89
N GLY A 103 6.14 -13.83 1.64
CA GLY A 103 6.67 -15.04 1.03
C GLY A 103 6.76 -14.97 -0.51
N PRO A 104 7.29 -16.04 -1.13
CA PRO A 104 7.66 -16.05 -2.55
C PRO A 104 6.47 -15.83 -3.51
N GLU A 105 5.25 -16.11 -3.06
CA GLU A 105 4.01 -15.90 -3.83
C GLU A 105 3.90 -14.46 -4.35
N ILE A 106 4.33 -13.45 -3.56
CA ILE A 106 4.23 -12.04 -3.96
C ILE A 106 5.02 -11.76 -5.25
N GLN A 107 6.26 -12.25 -5.32
CA GLN A 107 7.08 -12.06 -6.53
C GLN A 107 6.58 -12.94 -7.68
N GLN A 108 6.13 -14.17 -7.40
CA GLN A 108 5.57 -15.05 -8.43
C GLN A 108 4.35 -14.43 -9.12
N MET A 109 3.43 -13.84 -8.34
CA MET A 109 2.27 -13.14 -8.89
C MET A 109 2.68 -11.88 -9.68
N SER A 110 3.69 -11.16 -9.21
CA SER A 110 4.25 -10.01 -9.92
C SER A 110 4.87 -10.41 -11.25
N ASP A 111 5.67 -11.48 -11.28
CA ASP A 111 6.32 -11.99 -12.48
C ASP A 111 5.28 -12.49 -13.49
N HIS A 112 4.25 -13.21 -13.04
CA HIS A 112 3.14 -13.66 -13.89
C HIS A 112 2.39 -12.48 -14.53
N TYR A 113 2.12 -11.43 -13.75
CA TYR A 113 1.50 -10.22 -14.28
C TYR A 113 2.36 -9.59 -15.38
N ILE A 114 3.67 -9.45 -15.16
CA ILE A 114 4.61 -8.86 -16.10
C ILE A 114 4.76 -9.70 -17.37
N GLN A 115 4.80 -11.03 -17.26
CA GLN A 115 4.82 -11.92 -18.42
C GLN A 115 3.61 -11.70 -19.33
N THR A 116 2.45 -11.42 -18.74
CA THR A 116 1.19 -11.24 -19.49
C THR A 116 1.01 -9.81 -20.01
N ASN A 117 1.38 -8.79 -19.21
CA ASN A 117 1.05 -7.38 -19.46
C ASN A 117 2.27 -6.51 -19.82
N ARG A 118 3.48 -7.09 -19.83
CA ARG A 118 4.79 -6.46 -20.07
C ARG A 118 5.27 -5.46 -19.01
N ARG A 119 4.41 -4.60 -18.49
CA ARG A 119 4.74 -3.63 -17.43
C ARG A 119 3.50 -3.05 -16.73
N VAL A 120 3.73 -2.38 -15.61
CA VAL A 120 2.80 -1.42 -15.02
C VAL A 120 3.35 -0.02 -15.27
N HIS A 121 2.53 0.88 -15.81
CA HIS A 121 2.98 2.23 -16.15
C HIS A 121 3.15 3.10 -14.90
N THR A 122 4.11 4.01 -14.95
CA THR A 122 4.21 5.11 -13.98
C THR A 122 2.87 5.86 -13.89
N GLY A 123 2.37 6.04 -12.66
CA GLY A 123 1.06 6.63 -12.38
C GLY A 123 -0.09 5.62 -12.29
N ASP A 124 0.20 4.32 -12.39
CA ASP A 124 -0.79 3.25 -12.34
C ASP A 124 -0.52 2.23 -11.22
N ALA A 125 -1.50 1.38 -10.94
CA ALA A 125 -1.41 0.35 -9.90
C ALA A 125 -2.21 -0.91 -10.25
N ILE A 126 -1.77 -2.04 -9.69
CA ILE A 126 -2.43 -3.34 -9.84
C ILE A 126 -2.67 -4.00 -8.49
N VAL A 127 -3.46 -5.07 -8.45
CA VAL A 127 -3.75 -5.84 -7.25
C VAL A 127 -3.25 -7.27 -7.41
N THR A 128 -2.61 -7.81 -6.37
CA THR A 128 -2.29 -9.24 -6.25
C THR A 128 -2.63 -9.76 -4.84
N THR A 129 -2.42 -11.05 -4.59
CA THR A 129 -2.58 -11.65 -3.25
C THR A 129 -1.56 -11.09 -2.27
N ALA A 130 -1.89 -11.18 -0.98
CA ALA A 130 -1.01 -10.73 0.09
C ALA A 130 0.01 -11.78 0.56
N GLY A 131 -0.04 -13.00 0.01
CA GLY A 131 0.67 -14.15 0.56
C GLY A 131 0.39 -14.31 2.06
N LYS A 132 1.44 -14.26 2.87
CA LYS A 132 1.39 -14.39 4.35
C LYS A 132 1.23 -13.08 5.11
N LEU A 133 1.14 -11.92 4.42
CA LEU A 133 0.95 -10.65 5.10
C LEU A 133 -0.42 -10.61 5.82
N PRO A 134 -0.56 -9.85 6.92
CA PRO A 134 -1.81 -9.74 7.67
C PRO A 134 -2.83 -8.79 6.99
N CYS A 135 -3.04 -8.97 5.69
CA CYS A 135 -4.00 -8.22 4.88
C CYS A 135 -4.61 -9.11 3.79
N LYS A 136 -5.68 -8.64 3.14
CA LYS A 136 -6.40 -9.42 2.11
C LYS A 136 -5.67 -9.38 0.76
N MET A 137 -5.04 -8.26 0.44
CA MET A 137 -4.37 -8.04 -0.86
C MET A 137 -3.26 -6.99 -0.78
N ILE A 138 -2.40 -7.01 -1.79
CA ILE A 138 -1.37 -5.97 -2.02
C ILE A 138 -1.77 -5.15 -3.24
N ILE A 139 -1.71 -3.83 -3.12
CA ILE A 139 -1.81 -2.91 -4.25
C ILE A 139 -0.39 -2.49 -4.65
N HIS A 140 0.08 -2.90 -5.83
CA HIS A 140 1.39 -2.52 -6.35
C HIS A 140 1.27 -1.21 -7.11
N ALA A 141 1.79 -0.15 -6.52
CA ALA A 141 1.69 1.21 -7.02
C ALA A 141 3.01 1.69 -7.62
N VAL A 142 2.99 2.10 -8.89
CA VAL A 142 4.17 2.63 -9.58
C VAL A 142 4.13 4.16 -9.56
N GLY A 143 4.84 4.75 -8.59
CA GLY A 143 5.03 6.20 -8.53
C GLY A 143 6.08 6.71 -9.54
N PRO A 144 6.16 8.03 -9.76
CA PRO A 144 7.18 8.61 -10.63
C PRO A 144 8.55 8.68 -9.94
N PRO A 145 9.65 8.37 -10.64
CA PRO A 145 11.00 8.68 -10.20
C PRO A 145 11.39 10.12 -10.54
N VAL A 146 12.29 10.71 -9.77
CA VAL A 146 12.98 11.97 -10.10
C VAL A 146 14.50 11.82 -9.88
N PRO A 147 15.33 12.69 -10.48
CA PRO A 147 16.78 12.72 -10.21
C PRO A 147 17.07 12.93 -8.71
N LYS A 148 18.25 12.50 -8.23
CA LYS A 148 18.62 12.63 -6.80
C LYS A 148 18.55 14.07 -6.26
N ASN A 149 18.88 15.05 -7.10
CA ASN A 149 18.76 16.47 -6.82
C ASN A 149 17.78 17.07 -7.84
N PRO A 150 16.47 16.86 -7.67
CA PRO A 150 15.50 17.24 -8.67
C PRO A 150 15.32 18.75 -8.69
N SER A 151 15.23 19.33 -9.87
CA SER A 151 14.79 20.72 -10.04
C SER A 151 13.29 20.85 -9.76
N ALA A 152 12.80 22.07 -9.58
CA ALA A 152 11.37 22.32 -9.47
C ALA A 152 10.59 21.83 -10.72
N LYS A 153 11.23 21.86 -11.90
CA LYS A 153 10.64 21.37 -13.15
C LYS A 153 10.47 19.84 -13.13
N ASP A 154 11.46 19.11 -12.62
CA ASP A 154 11.40 17.64 -12.52
C ASP A 154 10.27 17.21 -11.59
N VAL A 155 10.16 17.85 -10.42
CA VAL A 155 9.08 17.59 -9.46
C VAL A 155 7.72 17.93 -10.06
N SER A 156 7.61 19.07 -10.74
CA SER A 156 6.36 19.50 -11.38
C SER A 156 5.91 18.53 -12.48
N ALA A 157 6.84 18.04 -13.31
CA ALA A 157 6.55 17.06 -14.34
C ALA A 157 6.14 15.68 -13.77
N ALA A 158 6.69 15.30 -12.62
CA ALA A 158 6.38 14.05 -11.95
C ALA A 158 5.06 14.08 -11.15
N LYS A 159 4.67 15.24 -10.62
CA LYS A 159 3.50 15.41 -9.74
C LYS A 159 2.20 14.75 -10.27
N PRO A 160 1.79 14.93 -11.55
CA PRO A 160 0.55 14.33 -12.06
C PRO A 160 0.52 12.80 -11.98
N PHE A 161 1.67 12.14 -12.13
CA PHE A 161 1.77 10.68 -12.00
C PHE A 161 1.62 10.24 -10.54
N LEU A 162 2.15 11.00 -9.59
CA LEU A 162 1.95 10.70 -8.17
C LEU A 162 0.49 10.88 -7.77
N GLU A 163 -0.18 11.93 -8.26
CA GLU A 163 -1.63 12.12 -8.06
C GLU A 163 -2.43 10.96 -8.68
N SER A 164 -2.09 10.58 -9.91
CA SER A 164 -2.74 9.48 -10.64
C SER A 164 -2.65 8.14 -9.88
N VAL A 165 -1.46 7.78 -9.39
CA VAL A 165 -1.30 6.48 -8.70
C VAL A 165 -2.06 6.45 -7.36
N ILE A 166 -2.09 7.57 -6.62
CA ILE A 166 -2.88 7.68 -5.39
C ILE A 166 -4.38 7.57 -5.70
N TRP A 167 -4.85 8.24 -6.75
CA TRP A 167 -6.23 8.12 -7.21
C TRP A 167 -6.58 6.67 -7.58
N LYS A 168 -5.67 5.98 -8.27
CA LYS A 168 -5.83 4.58 -8.67
C LYS A 168 -5.92 3.65 -7.47
N ILE A 169 -5.05 3.83 -6.46
CA ILE A 169 -5.09 3.06 -5.21
C ILE A 169 -6.47 3.16 -4.55
N LEU A 170 -7.00 4.38 -4.42
CA LEU A 170 -8.30 4.60 -3.77
C LEU A 170 -9.45 3.99 -4.59
N THR A 171 -9.39 4.10 -5.92
CA THR A 171 -10.35 3.48 -6.83
C THR A 171 -10.32 1.95 -6.73
N LEU A 172 -9.13 1.35 -6.70
CA LEU A 172 -8.97 -0.09 -6.53
C LEU A 172 -9.45 -0.57 -5.16
N ALA A 173 -9.23 0.22 -4.10
CA ALA A 173 -9.72 -0.10 -2.77
C ALA A 173 -11.27 -0.13 -2.74
N GLN A 174 -11.93 0.84 -3.36
CA GLN A 174 -13.39 0.84 -3.49
C GLN A 174 -13.88 -0.33 -4.36
N TYR A 175 -13.27 -0.55 -5.53
CA TYR A 175 -13.64 -1.63 -6.45
C TYR A 175 -13.58 -3.01 -5.80
N ASN A 176 -12.59 -3.23 -4.93
CA ASN A 176 -12.41 -4.49 -4.19
C ASN A 176 -13.15 -4.51 -2.83
N ASN A 177 -14.04 -3.54 -2.57
CA ASN A 177 -14.83 -3.42 -1.33
C ASN A 177 -13.98 -3.43 -0.05
N LEU A 178 -12.79 -2.84 -0.10
CA LEU A 178 -11.90 -2.75 1.04
C LEU A 178 -12.40 -1.70 2.02
N GLN A 179 -12.31 -2.01 3.30
CA GLN A 179 -12.64 -1.09 4.39
C GLN A 179 -11.45 -0.23 4.80
N SER A 180 -10.22 -0.66 4.49
CA SER A 180 -9.02 0.08 4.83
C SER A 180 -7.85 -0.16 3.88
N VAL A 181 -7.02 0.86 3.67
CA VAL A 181 -5.80 0.76 2.87
C VAL A 181 -4.65 1.49 3.54
N ALA A 182 -3.49 0.84 3.65
CA ALA A 182 -2.28 1.43 4.20
C ALA A 182 -1.35 1.91 3.07
N ILE A 183 -1.14 3.22 3.02
CA ILE A 183 -0.37 3.92 1.98
C ILE A 183 0.92 4.47 2.59
N PRO A 184 2.11 4.05 2.13
CA PRO A 184 3.37 4.66 2.54
C PRO A 184 3.61 6.00 1.83
N ALA A 185 4.71 6.67 2.18
CA ALA A 185 5.23 7.81 1.43
C ALA A 185 5.78 7.39 0.04
N ILE A 186 4.89 7.09 -0.90
CA ILE A 186 5.19 6.67 -2.27
C ILE A 186 6.18 7.64 -2.94
N SER A 187 7.13 7.11 -3.71
CA SER A 187 8.20 7.82 -4.42
C SER A 187 9.27 8.54 -3.56
N SER A 188 9.08 8.68 -2.25
CA SER A 188 10.01 9.43 -1.38
C SER A 188 11.28 8.67 -0.94
N GLY A 189 11.36 7.38 -1.28
CA GLY A 189 12.51 6.52 -1.02
C GLY A 189 13.46 6.45 -2.23
N LEU A 190 13.54 5.28 -2.85
CA LEU A 190 14.44 5.02 -4.00
C LEU A 190 14.21 5.93 -5.21
N TYR A 191 13.05 6.58 -5.29
CA TYR A 191 12.64 7.45 -6.40
C TYR A 191 12.95 8.94 -6.16
N ASN A 192 13.58 9.27 -5.03
CA ASN A 192 14.11 10.59 -4.68
C ASN A 192 13.10 11.75 -4.67
N PHE A 193 11.80 11.46 -4.74
CA PHE A 193 10.79 12.51 -4.76
C PHE A 193 10.81 13.23 -3.40
N PRO A 194 10.89 14.58 -3.36
CA PRO A 194 10.99 15.30 -2.10
C PRO A 194 9.84 14.93 -1.16
N ARG A 195 10.20 14.45 0.03
CA ARG A 195 9.28 13.81 0.97
C ARG A 195 8.12 14.70 1.41
N HIS A 196 8.42 15.98 1.70
CA HIS A 196 7.39 16.95 2.09
C HIS A 196 6.36 17.16 0.98
N ILE A 197 6.82 17.26 -0.28
CA ILE A 197 5.94 17.39 -1.45
C ILE A 197 5.14 16.11 -1.69
N CYS A 198 5.73 14.93 -1.49
CA CYS A 198 4.99 13.65 -1.56
C CYS A 198 3.83 13.64 -0.56
N ALA A 199 4.10 14.00 0.69
CA ALA A 199 3.10 14.04 1.74
C ALA A 199 1.94 15.00 1.39
N ASP A 200 2.28 16.20 0.88
CA ASP A 200 1.27 17.18 0.46
C ASP A 200 0.41 16.63 -0.69
N ILE A 201 1.04 16.04 -1.71
CA ILE A 201 0.32 15.44 -2.86
C ILE A 201 -0.58 14.30 -2.41
N ILE A 202 -0.09 13.39 -1.57
CA ILE A 202 -0.85 12.22 -1.10
C ILE A 202 -2.07 12.70 -0.30
N VAL A 203 -1.87 13.58 0.69
CA VAL A 203 -2.96 14.08 1.53
C VAL A 203 -3.98 14.88 0.71
N ASN A 204 -3.52 15.76 -0.18
CA ASN A 204 -4.42 16.54 -1.02
C ASN A 204 -5.21 15.66 -2.00
N THR A 205 -4.58 14.64 -2.59
CA THR A 205 -5.27 13.71 -3.50
C THR A 205 -6.32 12.88 -2.76
N VAL A 206 -6.02 12.38 -1.56
CA VAL A 206 -7.01 11.67 -0.72
C VAL A 206 -8.17 12.59 -0.37
N LYS A 207 -7.89 13.84 0.01
CA LYS A 207 -8.94 14.85 0.27
C LYS A 207 -9.81 15.08 -0.96
N SER A 208 -9.21 15.37 -2.12
CA SER A 208 -9.93 15.60 -3.37
C SER A 208 -10.74 14.38 -3.83
N PHE A 209 -10.23 13.17 -3.61
CA PHE A 209 -10.96 11.94 -3.88
C PHE A 209 -12.21 11.84 -3.00
N SER A 210 -12.06 12.12 -1.70
CA SER A 210 -13.13 12.15 -0.71
C SER A 210 -14.22 13.17 -1.04
N ASP A 211 -13.81 14.38 -1.43
CA ASP A 211 -14.71 15.49 -1.78
C ASP A 211 -15.58 15.19 -3.01
N LYS A 212 -15.14 14.26 -3.89
CA LYS A 212 -15.93 13.82 -5.06
C LYS A 212 -16.88 12.66 -4.75
N GLN A 213 -16.81 12.05 -3.57
CA GLN A 213 -17.74 10.99 -3.20
C GLN A 213 -19.08 11.59 -2.75
N HIS A 214 -20.16 10.87 -3.03
CA HIS A 214 -21.45 11.19 -2.42
C HIS A 214 -21.37 11.00 -0.89
N PRO A 215 -22.05 11.86 -0.09
CA PRO A 215 -22.06 11.71 1.36
C PRO A 215 -22.49 10.29 1.78
N GLN A 216 -21.69 9.66 2.65
CA GLN A 216 -21.92 8.30 3.17
C GLN A 216 -21.83 7.16 2.14
N SER A 217 -21.27 7.39 0.95
CA SER A 217 -21.15 6.33 -0.06
C SER A 217 -19.95 5.41 0.13
N THR A 218 -18.99 5.76 0.99
CA THR A 218 -17.84 4.92 1.29
C THR A 218 -17.44 5.04 2.76
N SER A 219 -17.05 3.91 3.36
CA SER A 219 -16.50 3.81 4.72
C SER A 219 -14.98 3.62 4.74
N LEU A 220 -14.30 3.88 3.62
CA LEU A 220 -12.87 3.60 3.45
C LEU A 220 -12.00 4.41 4.44
N GLU A 221 -11.18 3.68 5.21
CA GLU A 221 -10.10 4.24 6.03
C GLU A 221 -8.76 4.21 5.29
N VAL A 222 -8.22 5.38 5.00
CA VAL A 222 -6.85 5.55 4.49
C VAL A 222 -5.89 5.72 5.67
N ARG A 223 -4.91 4.82 5.78
CA ARG A 223 -3.85 4.89 6.80
C ARG A 223 -2.54 5.26 6.13
N LEU A 224 -1.98 6.41 6.45
CA LEU A 224 -0.65 6.83 6.02
C LEU A 224 0.38 6.20 6.97
N VAL A 225 1.06 5.14 6.53
CA VAL A 225 1.88 4.29 7.39
C VAL A 225 3.35 4.35 6.99
N ASN A 226 4.21 4.71 7.94
CA ASN A 226 5.66 4.71 7.76
C ASN A 226 6.38 4.24 9.03
N ASN A 227 7.49 3.53 8.85
CA ASN A 227 8.30 3.03 9.97
C ASN A 227 9.42 4.00 10.39
N ASP A 228 9.67 5.07 9.63
CA ASP A 228 10.72 6.06 9.88
C ASP A 228 10.13 7.41 10.31
N ASP A 229 10.76 8.09 11.27
CA ASP A 229 10.20 9.31 11.85
C ASP A 229 10.10 10.48 10.87
N PRO A 230 11.06 10.75 9.98
CA PRO A 230 10.90 11.88 9.07
C PRO A 230 9.72 11.71 8.10
N SER A 231 9.37 10.49 7.67
CA SER A 231 8.15 10.29 6.84
C SER A 231 6.88 10.49 7.64
N VAL A 232 6.83 9.96 8.87
CA VAL A 232 5.68 10.19 9.76
C VAL A 232 5.50 11.67 10.07
N ARG A 233 6.59 12.43 10.27
CA ARG A 233 6.53 13.87 10.50
C ARG A 233 5.97 14.62 9.29
N GLU A 234 6.41 14.31 8.08
CA GLU A 234 5.90 14.99 6.88
C GLU A 234 4.44 14.66 6.60
N MET A 235 4.01 13.41 6.79
CA MET A 235 2.60 13.03 6.67
C MET A 235 1.73 13.74 7.73
N LEU A 236 2.21 13.80 8.97
CA LEU A 236 1.54 14.54 10.04
C LEU A 236 1.42 16.03 9.70
N ARG A 237 2.51 16.66 9.23
CA ARG A 237 2.52 18.07 8.81
C ARG A 237 1.49 18.31 7.71
N ALA A 238 1.52 17.53 6.64
CA ALA A 238 0.61 17.67 5.52
C ALA A 238 -0.86 17.52 5.95
N CYS A 239 -1.18 16.52 6.78
CA CYS A 239 -2.52 16.36 7.34
C CYS A 239 -2.95 17.57 8.17
N GLN A 240 -2.09 18.07 9.07
CA GLN A 240 -2.42 19.22 9.92
C GLN A 240 -2.64 20.50 9.10
N GLN A 241 -1.80 20.74 8.09
CA GLN A 241 -1.89 21.94 7.26
C GLN A 241 -3.08 21.92 6.29
N LEU A 242 -3.37 20.76 5.68
CA LEU A 242 -4.38 20.65 4.61
C LEU A 242 -5.77 20.25 5.12
N LEU A 243 -5.85 19.56 6.26
CA LEU A 243 -7.11 19.01 6.82
C LEU A 243 -7.45 19.59 8.20
N GLY A 244 -6.55 20.39 8.77
CA GLY A 244 -6.71 20.98 10.10
C GLY A 244 -6.40 20.00 11.24
N PRO A 245 -6.78 20.36 12.48
CA PRO A 245 -6.45 19.57 13.66
C PRO A 245 -7.11 18.19 13.64
N SER A 246 -6.45 17.24 14.32
CA SER A 246 -6.95 15.87 14.50
C SER A 246 -8.35 15.90 15.14
N GLY A 247 -9.22 14.99 14.71
CA GLY A 247 -10.44 14.70 15.45
C GLY A 247 -10.13 14.13 16.84
N THR A 248 -11.08 14.24 17.77
CA THR A 248 -10.97 13.73 19.14
C THR A 248 -10.62 12.24 19.09
N MET A 249 -9.40 11.87 19.49
CA MET A 249 -9.02 10.47 19.65
C MET A 249 -9.85 9.90 20.80
N GLN A 250 -10.77 8.98 20.52
CA GLN A 250 -11.35 8.15 21.58
C GLN A 250 -10.18 7.40 22.23
N LYS A 251 -9.92 7.69 23.51
CA LYS A 251 -8.93 6.96 24.31
C LYS A 251 -9.27 5.47 24.21
N GLN A 252 -8.35 4.66 23.69
CA GLN A 252 -8.42 3.21 23.89
C GLN A 252 -8.30 2.95 25.39
N THR A 253 -9.42 2.63 26.03
CA THR A 253 -9.45 2.11 27.39
C THR A 253 -8.76 0.75 27.38
N ILE A 254 -7.55 0.69 27.94
CA ILE A 254 -6.91 -0.57 28.28
C ILE A 254 -7.80 -1.20 29.38
N VAL A 255 -8.53 -2.24 29.03
CA VAL A 255 -9.16 -3.11 30.02
C VAL A 255 -8.03 -3.89 30.68
N SER A 256 -7.60 -3.42 31.86
CA SER A 256 -6.74 -4.18 32.75
C SER A 256 -7.58 -5.31 33.34
N THR A 257 -7.41 -6.52 32.80
CA THR A 257 -7.85 -7.74 33.48
C THR A 257 -6.92 -7.95 34.68
N LYS A 258 -7.35 -7.49 35.86
CA LYS A 258 -6.85 -8.03 37.12
C LYS A 258 -7.40 -9.45 37.24
N SER A 259 -6.52 -10.44 37.17
CA SER A 259 -6.84 -11.79 37.62
C SER A 259 -6.81 -11.78 39.15
N ALA A 260 -7.90 -12.24 39.75
CA ALA A 260 -8.00 -12.62 41.16
C ALA A 260 -7.46 -14.03 41.37
#